data_AF-A0A939AF09-F1
#
_entry.id   AF-A0A939AF09-F1
#
_cell.length_a   1.000
_cell.length_b   1.000
_cell.length_c   1.000
_cell.angle_alpha   90.00
_cell.angle_beta   90.00
_cell.angle_gamma   90.00
#
_symmetry.space_group_name_H-M   'P 1'
#
loop_
_entity.id
_entity.type
_entity.pdbx_description
1 polymer ?
#
loop_
_entity_poly.entity_id
_entity_poly.type
_entity_poly.pdbx_seq_one_letter_code
_entity_poly.pdbx_strand_id
1 'polypeptide(L)'
;MIKILVILLVIATMLLINACGTKPETVARKFLDAMENGDGDTMKKLSTPESHTIIGLLPMLMGQMGANPKFEVISTEVVDDTNATVKYRILAEDKSEEDDLKLVKRDGKWLVHITAK
;
A
#
# COMPACT_ATOMS: atom_id res chain seq x y z
N MET A 1 45.46 9.06 -10.13
CA MET A 1 44.25 9.92 -10.04
C MET A 1 43.04 9.28 -10.71
N ILE A 2 43.12 8.85 -11.98
CA ILE A 2 42.03 8.15 -12.70
C ILE A 2 41.44 6.92 -11.96
N LYS A 3 42.29 6.10 -11.31
CA LYS A 3 41.83 4.91 -10.55
C LYS A 3 40.90 5.24 -9.37
N ILE A 4 41.09 6.39 -8.73
CA ILE A 4 40.25 6.85 -7.60
C ILE A 4 38.92 7.39 -8.13
N LEU A 5 38.96 8.08 -9.28
CA LEU A 5 37.76 8.61 -9.95
C LEU A 5 36.81 7.49 -10.41
N VAL A 6 37.36 6.38 -10.91
CA VAL A 6 36.59 5.20 -11.34
C VAL A 6 35.95 4.49 -10.15
N ILE A 7 36.65 4.36 -9.02
CA ILE A 7 36.09 3.75 -7.80
C ILE A 7 34.95 4.59 -7.22
N LEU A 8 35.08 5.92 -7.21
CA LEU A 8 34.03 6.84 -6.77
C LEU A 8 32.79 6.80 -7.68
N LEU A 9 33.00 6.65 -9.00
CA LEU A 9 31.92 6.52 -9.98
C LEU A 9 31.13 5.19 -9.80
N VAL A 10 31.82 4.10 -9.47
CA VAL A 10 31.19 2.78 -9.23
C VAL A 10 30.40 2.75 -7.92
N ILE A 11 30.85 3.46 -6.88
CA ILE A 11 30.10 3.58 -5.62
C ILE A 11 28.86 4.46 -5.79
N ALA A 12 28.94 5.52 -6.62
CA ALA A 12 27.80 6.38 -6.92
C ALA A 12 26.68 5.67 -7.69
N THR A 13 27.01 4.71 -8.56
CA THR A 13 26.00 3.94 -9.31
C THR A 13 25.33 2.85 -8.47
N MET A 14 25.96 2.35 -7.40
CA MET A 14 25.34 1.40 -6.47
C MET A 14 24.23 2.01 -5.59
N LEU A 15 24.23 3.33 -5.40
CA LEU A 15 23.19 4.03 -4.63
C LEU A 15 21.88 4.20 -5.42
N LEU A 16 21.91 4.05 -6.75
CA LEU A 16 20.74 4.25 -7.61
C LEU A 16 19.84 3.01 -7.77
N ILE A 17 20.28 1.85 -7.28
CA ILE A 17 19.59 0.56 -7.50
C ILE A 17 18.38 0.36 -6.55
N ASN A 18 18.26 1.14 -5.48
CA ASN A 18 17.15 1.03 -4.52
C ASN A 18 15.85 1.75 -4.96
N ALA A 19 15.83 2.38 -6.14
CA ALA A 19 14.64 3.04 -6.67
C ALA A 19 13.65 2.07 -7.34
N CYS A 20 13.99 0.79 -7.53
CA CYS A 20 13.13 -0.19 -8.20
C CYS A 20 12.22 -0.98 -7.22
N GLY A 21 11.66 -0.30 -6.23
CA GLY A 21 10.60 -0.86 -5.37
C GLY A 21 9.23 -0.75 -6.04
N THR A 22 8.33 -1.70 -5.79
CA THR A 22 6.92 -1.59 -6.20
C THR A 22 6.33 -0.29 -5.64
N LYS A 23 5.64 0.51 -6.46
CA LYS A 23 5.07 1.80 -6.02
C LYS A 23 3.98 1.60 -4.95
N PRO A 24 3.79 2.54 -4.01
CA PRO A 24 2.74 2.44 -2.99
C PRO A 24 1.35 2.30 -3.60
N GLU A 25 1.05 3.01 -4.69
CA GLU A 25 -0.21 2.88 -5.42
C GLU A 25 -0.48 1.44 -5.90
N THR A 26 0.56 0.76 -6.40
CA THR A 26 0.42 -0.62 -6.89
C THR A 26 0.12 -1.59 -5.74
N VAL A 27 0.71 -1.37 -4.55
CA VAL A 27 0.40 -2.17 -3.37
C VAL A 27 -1.02 -1.90 -2.89
N ALA A 28 -1.44 -0.63 -2.86
CA ALA A 28 -2.79 -0.24 -2.49
C ALA A 28 -3.85 -0.86 -3.41
N ARG A 29 -3.69 -0.77 -4.74
CA ARG A 29 -4.61 -1.39 -5.70
C ARG A 29 -4.77 -2.89 -5.46
N LYS A 30 -3.66 -3.62 -5.32
CA LYS A 30 -3.71 -5.07 -5.02
C LYS A 30 -4.38 -5.38 -3.69
N PHE A 31 -4.20 -4.54 -2.69
CA PHE A 31 -4.84 -4.71 -1.38
C PHE A 31 -6.35 -4.48 -1.48
N LEU A 32 -6.78 -3.43 -2.19
CA LEU A 32 -8.20 -3.13 -2.43
C LEU A 32 -8.86 -4.22 -3.29
N ASP A 33 -8.20 -4.70 -4.35
CA ASP A 33 -8.67 -5.83 -5.15
C ASP A 33 -8.84 -7.09 -4.29
N ALA A 34 -7.90 -7.37 -3.38
CA ALA A 34 -8.02 -8.48 -2.45
C ALA A 34 -9.20 -8.29 -1.47
N MET A 35 -9.48 -7.05 -1.06
CA MET A 35 -10.63 -6.71 -0.24
C MET A 35 -11.96 -6.97 -0.97
N GLU A 36 -12.08 -6.57 -2.24
CA GLU A 36 -13.26 -6.86 -3.08
C GLU A 36 -13.54 -8.36 -3.18
N ASN A 37 -12.48 -9.16 -3.30
CA ASN A 37 -12.58 -10.60 -3.48
C ASN A 37 -12.62 -11.40 -2.17
N GLY A 38 -12.57 -10.73 -1.01
CA GLY A 38 -12.49 -11.38 0.29
C GLY A 38 -11.21 -12.20 0.53
N ASP A 39 -10.12 -11.91 -0.20
CA ASP A 39 -8.83 -12.59 -0.10
C ASP A 39 -8.01 -12.06 1.09
N GLY A 40 -8.35 -12.54 2.28
CA GLY A 40 -7.68 -12.18 3.53
C GLY A 40 -6.19 -12.53 3.58
N ASP A 41 -5.76 -13.55 2.85
CA ASP A 41 -4.35 -13.96 2.84
C ASP A 41 -3.49 -12.99 2.03
N THR A 42 -3.99 -12.54 0.87
CA THR A 42 -3.33 -11.49 0.09
C THR A 42 -3.33 -10.17 0.86
N MET A 43 -4.43 -9.81 1.52
CA MET A 43 -4.47 -8.61 2.38
C MET A 43 -3.38 -8.66 3.45
N LYS A 44 -3.23 -9.78 4.18
CA LYS A 44 -2.18 -9.94 5.21
C LYS A 44 -0.76 -9.88 4.63
N LYS A 45 -0.52 -10.43 3.44
CA LYS A 45 0.79 -10.38 2.78
C LYS A 45 1.18 -8.97 2.35
N LEU A 46 0.20 -8.13 2.02
CA LEU A 46 0.39 -6.75 1.58
C LEU A 46 0.32 -5.73 2.71
N SER A 47 0.09 -6.17 3.95
CA SER A 47 -0.05 -5.31 5.11
C SER A 47 1.04 -5.52 6.15
N THR A 48 1.17 -4.57 7.07
CA THR A 48 2.02 -4.75 8.24
C THR A 48 1.44 -5.82 9.17
N PRO A 49 2.27 -6.50 10.00
CA PRO A 49 1.79 -7.49 10.96
C PRO A 49 0.74 -6.94 11.93
N GLU A 50 0.86 -5.68 12.33
CA GLU A 50 -0.08 -5.04 13.25
C GLU A 50 -1.49 -4.88 12.62
N SER A 51 -1.56 -4.84 11.29
CA SER A 51 -2.83 -4.74 10.55
C SER A 51 -3.57 -6.07 10.46
N HIS A 52 -2.91 -7.22 10.73
CA HIS A 52 -3.50 -8.56 10.53
C HIS A 52 -4.74 -8.81 11.38
N THR A 53 -4.75 -8.30 12.61
CA THR A 53 -5.91 -8.40 13.51
C THR A 53 -7.10 -7.66 12.93
N ILE A 54 -6.91 -6.44 12.42
CA ILE A 54 -7.99 -5.63 11.83
C ILE A 54 -8.48 -6.28 10.53
N ILE A 55 -7.58 -6.81 9.70
CA ILE A 55 -7.93 -7.55 8.50
C ILE A 55 -8.80 -8.77 8.83
N GLY A 56 -8.54 -9.45 9.94
CA GLY A 56 -9.38 -10.54 10.43
C GLY A 56 -10.81 -10.13 10.77
N LEU A 57 -11.04 -8.84 11.07
CA LEU A 57 -12.36 -8.28 11.39
C LEU A 57 -13.06 -7.68 10.17
N LEU A 58 -12.34 -7.39 9.07
CA LEU A 58 -12.89 -6.78 7.86
C LEU A 58 -14.12 -7.52 7.28
N PRO A 59 -14.19 -8.86 7.24
CA PRO A 59 -15.39 -9.54 6.73
C PRO A 59 -16.68 -9.15 7.46
N MET A 60 -16.61 -8.92 8.77
CA MET A 60 -17.77 -8.47 9.56
C MET A 60 -18.16 -7.02 9.27
N LEU A 61 -17.18 -6.16 8.96
CA LEU A 61 -17.40 -4.76 8.57
C LEU A 61 -17.97 -4.65 7.15
N MET A 62 -17.38 -5.40 6.21
CA MET A 62 -17.79 -5.44 4.80
C MET A 62 -19.22 -5.94 4.63
N GLY A 63 -19.63 -6.93 5.44
CA GLY A 63 -21.02 -7.42 5.45
C GLY A 63 -22.05 -6.36 5.83
N GLN A 64 -21.65 -5.26 6.49
CA GLN A 64 -22.53 -4.14 6.84
C GLN A 64 -22.55 -3.03 5.77
N MET A 65 -21.57 -3.00 4.85
CA MET A 65 -21.46 -1.96 3.80
C MET A 65 -22.32 -2.25 2.56
N GLY A 66 -23.03 -3.38 2.52
CA GLY A 66 -23.83 -3.82 1.38
C GLY A 66 -23.15 -4.90 0.54
N ALA A 67 -23.82 -5.33 -0.53
CA ALA A 67 -23.29 -6.40 -1.38
C ALA A 67 -22.17 -5.87 -2.30
N ASN A 68 -20.99 -6.49 -2.19
CA ASN A 68 -19.88 -6.37 -3.15
C ASN A 68 -19.40 -4.92 -3.44
N PRO A 69 -18.90 -4.19 -2.42
CA PRO A 69 -18.37 -2.84 -2.64
C PRO A 69 -17.19 -2.85 -3.61
N LYS A 70 -17.11 -1.80 -4.44
CA LYS A 70 -15.99 -1.56 -5.35
C LYS A 70 -15.09 -0.46 -4.81
N PHE A 71 -13.79 -0.56 -5.08
CA PHE A 71 -12.82 0.43 -4.63
C PHE A 71 -12.08 1.06 -5.82
N GLU A 72 -12.07 2.38 -5.88
CA GLU A 72 -11.38 3.15 -6.91
C GLU A 72 -10.27 4.00 -6.27
N VAL A 73 -9.02 3.84 -6.70
CA VAL A 73 -7.94 4.73 -6.26
C VAL A 73 -8.08 6.09 -6.95
N ILE A 74 -8.19 7.16 -6.16
CA ILE A 74 -8.32 8.55 -6.61
C ILE A 74 -6.95 9.20 -6.78
N SER A 75 -6.10 9.11 -5.75
CA SER A 75 -4.80 9.75 -5.75
C SER A 75 -3.83 9.03 -4.82
N THR A 76 -2.53 9.26 -5.06
CA THR A 76 -1.45 8.79 -4.20
C THR A 76 -0.59 9.98 -3.81
N GLU A 77 -0.42 10.18 -2.52
CA GLU A 77 0.47 11.17 -1.92
C GLU A 77 1.62 10.44 -1.26
N VAL A 78 2.84 10.61 -1.78
CA VAL A 78 4.06 10.12 -1.12
C VAL A 78 4.51 11.21 -0.17
N VAL A 79 4.35 10.97 1.13
CA VAL A 79 4.70 11.93 2.19
C VAL A 79 6.21 12.02 2.34
N ASP A 80 6.87 10.86 2.33
CA ASP A 80 8.33 10.71 2.37
C ASP A 80 8.77 9.35 1.80
N ASP A 81 10.07 9.02 1.88
CA ASP A 81 10.63 7.77 1.37
C ASP A 81 10.07 6.49 2.04
N THR A 82 9.41 6.65 3.18
CA THR A 82 8.88 5.59 4.04
C THR A 82 7.39 5.65 4.29
N ASN A 83 6.70 6.75 3.97
CA ASN A 83 5.26 6.92 4.21
C ASN A 83 4.54 7.41 2.95
N ALA A 84 3.38 6.82 2.69
CA ALA A 84 2.49 7.25 1.62
C ALA A 84 1.02 7.10 2.05
N THR A 85 0.16 7.92 1.47
CA THR A 85 -1.29 7.87 1.63
C THR A 85 -1.92 7.69 0.26
N VAL A 86 -2.77 6.69 0.11
CA VAL A 86 -3.56 6.47 -1.10
C VAL A 86 -5.02 6.76 -0.79
N LYS A 87 -5.56 7.81 -1.40
CA LYS A 87 -6.98 8.13 -1.30
C LYS A 87 -7.76 7.22 -2.24
N TYR A 88 -8.81 6.58 -1.73
CA TYR A 88 -9.66 5.70 -2.50
C TYR A 88 -11.14 6.01 -2.24
N ARG A 89 -11.98 5.68 -3.22
CA ARG A 89 -13.43 5.78 -3.15
C ARG A 89 -14.03 4.40 -3.03
N ILE A 90 -14.91 4.23 -2.05
CA ILE A 90 -15.78 3.09 -1.89
C ILE A 90 -17.04 3.37 -2.71
N LEU A 91 -17.38 2.47 -3.60
CA LEU A 91 -18.58 2.52 -4.43
C LEU A 91 -19.49 1.37 -3.98
N ALA A 92 -20.56 1.72 -3.25
CA ALA A 92 -21.67 0.84 -2.91
C ALA A 92 -22.94 1.35 -3.61
N GLU A 93 -23.94 0.47 -3.82
CA GLU A 93 -25.10 0.68 -4.70
C GLU A 93 -25.62 2.13 -4.77
N ASP A 94 -25.89 2.75 -3.62
CA ASP A 94 -26.45 4.11 -3.53
C ASP A 94 -25.53 5.12 -2.81
N LYS A 95 -24.28 4.74 -2.51
CA LYS A 95 -23.37 5.56 -1.69
C LYS A 95 -21.94 5.48 -2.18
N SER A 96 -21.31 6.65 -2.31
CA SER A 96 -19.87 6.76 -2.47
C SER A 96 -19.26 7.43 -1.25
N GLU A 97 -18.26 6.80 -0.66
CA GLU A 97 -17.47 7.37 0.45
C GLU A 97 -15.99 7.39 0.06
N GLU A 98 -15.26 8.41 0.48
CA GLU A 98 -13.81 8.48 0.28
C GLU A 98 -13.10 8.22 1.60
N ASP A 99 -12.03 7.44 1.55
CA ASP A 99 -11.20 7.15 2.71
C ASP A 99 -9.72 7.08 2.30
N ASP A 100 -8.84 7.11 3.30
CA ASP A 100 -7.40 7.16 3.12
C ASP A 100 -6.75 5.85 3.57
N LEU A 101 -6.04 5.21 2.63
CA LEU A 101 -5.25 4.01 2.90
C LEU A 101 -3.79 4.41 3.15
N LYS A 102 -3.33 4.22 4.38
CA LYS A 102 -1.93 4.52 4.75
C LYS A 102 -1.02 3.35 4.38
N LEU A 103 0.16 3.67 3.85
CA LEU A 103 1.21 2.71 3.55
C LEU A 103 2.53 3.15 4.18
N VAL A 104 3.28 2.17 4.67
CA VAL A 104 4.62 2.34 5.21
C VAL A 104 5.61 1.45 4.47
N LYS A 105 6.82 1.94 4.25
CA LYS A 105 7.91 1.17 3.65
C LYS A 105 8.73 0.52 4.77
N ARG A 106 8.78 -0.81 4.80
CA ARG A 106 9.64 -1.60 5.70
C ARG A 106 10.51 -2.51 4.85
N ASP A 107 11.82 -2.51 5.10
CA ASP A 107 12.81 -3.32 4.36
C ASP A 107 12.71 -3.15 2.83
N GLY A 108 12.51 -1.91 2.38
CA GLY A 108 12.39 -1.59 0.96
C GLY A 108 11.03 -1.91 0.32
N LYS A 109 10.10 -2.53 1.05
CA LYS A 109 8.78 -2.93 0.58
C LYS A 109 7.68 -2.05 1.18
N TRP A 110 6.79 -1.55 0.32
CA TRP A 110 5.58 -0.87 0.77
C TRP A 110 4.56 -1.87 1.30
N LEU A 111 3.96 -1.55 2.44
CA LEU A 111 2.95 -2.35 3.12
C LEU A 111 1.83 -1.43 3.59
N VAL A 112 0.59 -1.89 3.45
CA VAL A 112 -0.59 -1.23 4.01
C VAL A 112 -0.51 -1.25 5.53
N HIS A 113 -0.76 -0.11 6.16
CA HIS A 113 -0.76 0.06 7.60
C HIS A 113 -2.12 0.55 8.07
N ILE A 114 -2.89 -0.35 8.67
CA ILE A 114 -4.21 -0.06 9.22
C ILE A 114 -4.08 -0.02 10.74
N THR A 115 -4.58 1.05 11.34
CA THR A 115 -4.71 1.21 12.78
C THR A 115 -6.18 1.39 13.12
N ALA A 116 -6.62 0.87 14.27
CA ALA A 116 -7.93 1.26 14.79
C ALA A 116 -7.95 2.77 15.01
N LYS A 117 -9.00 3.44 14.53
CA LYS A 117 -9.29 4.85 14.88
C LYS A 117 -9.83 4.93 16.31
#